data_AF-A0A8S8Z144-F1
#
_entry.id   AF-A0A8S8Z144-F1
#
_cell.length_a   1.000
_cell.length_b   1.000
_cell.length_c   1.000
_cell.angle_alpha   90.00
_cell.angle_beta   90.00
_cell.angle_gamma   90.00
#
_symmetry.space_group_name_H-M   'P 1'
#
loop_
_entity.id
_entity.type
_entity.pdbx_description
1 polymer ?
#
loop_
_entity_poly.entity_id
_entity_poly.type
_entity_poly.pdbx_seq_one_letter_code
_entity_poly.pdbx_strand_id
1 'polypeptide(L)'
;MIDLIAQSAWKSAEPGLIFFDNINKNNVFAKARGQLLRATNPCGEQSLYPYESCNFGSINLANLVKRTADGQYEFDWQRYEETVRKTTRYLDNIIDVNLYPIPEIDKASKESRRIGLGVMGVADLLYKLRIPYNSKEGYDFQLKLAEALTYYSMEESVALAKSRGKFVLCSNLNTQKARYLFQDIMKNQKKNNPMIGMLL
;
A
#
# COMPACT_ATOMS: atom_id res chain seq x y z
N MET A 1 27.98 -4.65 -19.06
CA MET A 1 27.33 -4.82 -17.74
C MET A 1 25.83 -5.07 -17.90
N ILE A 2 25.07 -4.18 -18.54
CA ILE A 2 23.61 -4.34 -18.73
C ILE A 2 23.27 -5.64 -19.49
N ASP A 3 23.99 -5.96 -20.56
CA ASP A 3 23.75 -7.21 -21.32
C ASP A 3 23.92 -8.46 -20.46
N LEU A 4 24.88 -8.45 -19.52
CA LEU A 4 25.13 -9.57 -18.62
C LEU A 4 23.97 -9.73 -17.61
N ILE A 5 23.45 -8.61 -17.10
CA ILE A 5 22.29 -8.60 -16.21
C ILE A 5 21.06 -9.15 -16.95
N ALA A 6 20.79 -8.64 -18.16
CA ALA A 6 19.66 -9.08 -18.97
C ALA A 6 19.75 -10.58 -19.35
N GLN A 7 20.93 -11.05 -19.75
CA GLN A 7 21.14 -12.46 -20.07
C GLN A 7 20.99 -13.36 -18.83
N SER A 8 21.46 -12.91 -17.65
CA SER A 8 21.29 -13.67 -16.41
C SER A 8 19.82 -13.74 -16.01
N ALA A 9 19.11 -12.61 -16.04
CA ALA A 9 17.68 -12.56 -15.73
C ALA A 9 16.86 -13.44 -16.68
N TRP A 10 17.19 -13.48 -17.97
CA TRP A 10 16.55 -14.39 -18.92
C TRP A 10 16.83 -15.88 -18.61
N LYS A 11 18.06 -16.22 -18.19
CA LYS A 11 18.46 -17.61 -17.89
C LYS A 11 17.91 -18.14 -16.56
N SER A 12 17.84 -17.30 -15.53
CA SER A 12 17.59 -17.74 -14.16
C SER A 12 16.52 -16.96 -13.41
N ALA A 13 15.81 -16.04 -14.08
CA ALA A 13 14.87 -15.09 -13.46
C ALA A 13 15.52 -14.13 -12.43
N GLU A 14 16.86 -14.07 -12.38
CA GLU A 14 17.64 -13.25 -11.44
C GLU A 14 18.86 -12.63 -12.13
N PRO A 15 19.36 -11.46 -11.69
CA PRO A 15 18.88 -10.69 -10.55
C PRO A 15 17.64 -9.85 -10.87
N GLY A 16 16.77 -9.64 -9.88
CA GLY A 16 15.77 -8.57 -9.91
C GLY A 16 16.39 -7.18 -10.07
N LEU A 17 15.60 -6.21 -10.58
CA LEU A 17 16.04 -4.83 -10.81
C LEU A 17 15.28 -3.85 -9.91
N ILE A 18 16.01 -3.11 -9.06
CA ILE A 18 15.46 -2.13 -8.11
C ILE A 18 16.12 -0.77 -8.34
N PHE A 19 15.30 0.28 -8.41
CA PHE A 19 15.76 1.66 -8.58
C PHE A 19 15.67 2.44 -7.26
N PHE A 20 16.74 2.38 -6.46
CA PHE A 20 16.76 3.05 -5.14
C PHE A 20 16.67 4.58 -5.22
N ASP A 21 17.07 5.19 -6.33
CA ASP A 21 16.90 6.63 -6.52
C ASP A 21 15.41 7.02 -6.54
N ASN A 22 14.59 6.23 -7.23
CA ASN A 22 13.14 6.47 -7.29
C ASN A 22 12.46 6.18 -5.94
N ILE A 23 12.88 5.11 -5.25
CA ILE A 23 12.39 4.79 -3.90
C ILE A 23 12.72 5.92 -2.92
N ASN A 24 13.98 6.37 -2.88
CA ASN A 24 14.43 7.39 -1.94
C ASN A 24 13.92 8.81 -2.27
N LYS A 25 13.55 9.07 -3.53
CA LYS A 25 12.86 10.32 -3.92
C LYS A 25 11.59 10.54 -3.09
N ASN A 26 10.80 9.48 -2.87
CA ASN A 26 9.53 9.52 -2.13
C ASN A 26 9.63 9.05 -0.67
N ASN A 27 10.84 8.76 -0.18
CA ASN A 27 11.05 8.24 1.17
C ASN A 27 10.85 9.32 2.24
N VAL A 28 9.75 9.20 3.01
CA VAL A 28 9.41 10.10 4.11
C VAL A 28 10.18 9.83 5.40
N PHE A 29 10.77 8.65 5.54
CA PHE A 29 11.49 8.18 6.73
C PHE A 29 12.99 8.51 6.71
N ALA A 30 13.56 8.91 5.58
CA ALA A 30 15.00 9.17 5.44
C ALA A 30 15.58 10.08 6.52
N LYS A 31 14.90 11.19 6.84
CA LYS A 31 15.30 12.11 7.90
C LYS A 31 15.20 11.46 9.28
N ALA A 32 14.09 10.80 9.56
CA ALA A 32 13.82 10.17 10.86
C ALA A 32 14.78 9.00 11.16
N ARG A 33 15.20 8.28 10.13
CA ARG A 33 16.12 7.14 10.21
C ARG A 33 17.59 7.51 10.03
N GLY A 34 17.88 8.76 9.63
CA GLY A 34 19.24 9.26 9.39
C GLY A 34 19.97 8.60 8.22
N GLN A 35 19.27 7.83 7.37
CA GLN A 35 19.88 7.09 6.26
C GLN A 35 18.88 6.85 5.12
N LEU A 36 19.40 6.48 3.96
CA LEU A 36 18.60 6.08 2.79
C LEU A 36 18.33 4.58 2.81
N LEU A 37 17.26 4.17 2.13
CA LEU A 37 16.96 2.77 1.87
C LEU A 37 17.98 2.21 0.87
N ARG A 38 18.52 1.03 1.16
CA ARG A 38 19.57 0.36 0.36
C ARG A 38 19.28 -1.11 0.05
N ALA A 39 18.19 -1.64 0.59
CA ALA A 39 17.76 -3.01 0.40
C ALA A 39 16.24 -3.10 0.32
N THR A 40 15.76 -4.21 -0.23
CA THR A 40 14.36 -4.63 -0.18
C THR A 40 14.27 -5.97 0.54
N ASN A 41 13.06 -6.37 0.91
CA ASN A 41 12.79 -7.73 1.35
C ASN A 41 12.90 -8.72 0.16
N PRO A 42 12.89 -10.04 0.40
CA PRO A 42 13.10 -11.05 -0.65
C PRO A 42 12.14 -10.98 -1.84
N CYS A 43 10.94 -10.40 -1.68
CA CYS A 43 9.94 -10.30 -2.74
C CYS A 43 9.97 -8.93 -3.47
N GLY A 44 10.83 -7.99 -3.03
CA GLY A 44 11.10 -6.72 -3.72
C GLY A 44 10.06 -5.60 -3.54
N GLU A 45 8.93 -5.87 -2.89
CA GLU A 45 7.80 -4.96 -2.70
C GLU A 45 8.01 -3.96 -1.56
N GLN A 46 8.81 -4.31 -0.56
CA GLN A 46 9.03 -3.45 0.61
C GLN A 46 10.52 -3.12 0.79
N SER A 47 10.83 -1.86 0.53
CA SER A 47 12.12 -1.29 0.94
C SER A 47 12.12 -1.01 2.45
N LEU A 48 13.07 -1.61 3.16
CA LEU A 48 13.14 -1.61 4.62
C LEU A 48 14.47 -1.04 5.13
N TYR A 49 14.39 -0.37 6.28
CA TYR A 49 15.57 -0.08 7.07
C TYR A 49 16.04 -1.32 7.83
N PRO A 50 17.30 -1.36 8.30
CA PRO A 50 17.77 -2.45 9.14
C PRO A 50 16.79 -2.74 10.30
N TYR A 51 16.52 -4.02 10.51
CA TYR A 51 15.62 -4.54 11.55
C TYR A 51 14.13 -4.15 11.42
N GLU A 52 13.68 -3.48 10.37
CA GLU A 52 12.24 -3.30 10.18
C GLU A 52 11.54 -4.61 9.77
N SER A 53 10.34 -4.85 10.30
CA SER A 53 9.55 -6.02 9.95
C SER A 53 8.63 -5.79 8.74
N CYS A 54 8.38 -6.85 8.00
CA CYS A 54 7.29 -6.97 7.05
C CYS A 54 5.99 -7.37 7.78
N ASN A 55 5.01 -6.46 7.86
CA ASN A 55 3.69 -6.75 8.42
C ASN A 55 2.63 -6.58 7.33
N PHE A 56 2.25 -7.69 6.69
CA PHE A 56 1.46 -7.69 5.45
C PHE A 56 0.04 -8.21 5.62
N GLY A 57 -0.88 -7.64 4.85
CA GLY A 57 -2.21 -8.16 4.62
C GLY A 57 -2.62 -7.97 3.17
N SER A 58 -3.43 -8.88 2.63
CA SER A 58 -3.93 -8.80 1.26
C SER A 58 -5.45 -8.96 1.21
N ILE A 59 -6.13 -8.00 0.57
CA ILE A 59 -7.57 -8.02 0.39
C ILE A 59 -7.91 -8.80 -0.89
N ASN A 60 -8.76 -9.82 -0.78
CA ASN A 60 -9.25 -10.55 -1.96
C ASN A 60 -10.33 -9.74 -2.68
N LEU A 61 -9.96 -9.12 -3.79
CA LEU A 61 -10.83 -8.28 -4.59
C LEU A 61 -11.96 -9.07 -5.28
N ALA A 62 -11.74 -10.35 -5.57
CA ALA A 62 -12.73 -11.20 -6.23
C ALA A 62 -13.99 -11.45 -5.37
N ASN A 63 -13.89 -11.21 -4.05
CA ASN A 63 -14.98 -11.33 -3.09
C ASN A 63 -15.75 -10.02 -2.88
N LEU A 64 -15.30 -8.92 -3.51
CA LEU A 64 -15.85 -7.58 -3.36
C LEU A 64 -16.68 -7.19 -4.59
N VAL A 65 -17.55 -8.11 -5.01
CA VAL A 65 -18.51 -7.88 -6.08
C VAL A 65 -19.91 -8.21 -5.59
N LYS A 66 -20.90 -7.51 -6.14
CA LYS A 66 -22.32 -7.77 -5.93
C LYS A 66 -22.98 -8.06 -7.26
N ARG A 67 -23.99 -8.94 -7.23
CA ARG A 67 -24.77 -9.30 -8.41
C ARG A 67 -25.89 -8.28 -8.61
N THR A 68 -25.99 -7.74 -9.81
CA THR A 68 -27.04 -6.80 -10.20
C THR A 68 -28.32 -7.53 -10.62
N ALA A 69 -29.44 -6.81 -10.71
CA ALA A 69 -30.75 -7.39 -11.02
C ALA A 69 -30.81 -8.06 -12.41
N ASP A 70 -30.01 -7.57 -13.37
CA ASP A 70 -29.81 -8.13 -14.70
C ASP A 70 -28.81 -9.30 -14.73
N GLY A 71 -28.34 -9.76 -13.58
CA GLY A 71 -27.48 -10.92 -13.43
C GLY A 71 -25.99 -10.69 -13.66
N GLN A 72 -25.58 -9.44 -13.95
CA GLN A 72 -24.18 -9.04 -14.06
C GLN A 72 -23.52 -8.85 -12.69
N TYR A 73 -22.22 -8.52 -12.69
CA TYR A 73 -21.48 -8.17 -11.48
C TYR A 73 -21.03 -6.71 -11.54
N GLU A 74 -21.12 -6.04 -10.40
CA GLU A 74 -20.52 -4.73 -10.17
C GLU A 74 -19.61 -4.78 -8.94
N PHE A 75 -18.60 -3.91 -8.89
CA PHE A 75 -17.69 -3.84 -7.76
C PHE A 75 -18.35 -3.18 -6.55
N ASP A 76 -18.17 -3.78 -5.37
CA ASP A 76 -18.73 -3.29 -4.13
C ASP A 76 -17.75 -2.33 -3.44
N TRP A 77 -17.82 -1.05 -3.85
CA TRP A 77 -16.94 0.00 -3.34
C TRP A 77 -17.12 0.27 -1.84
N GLN A 78 -18.34 0.16 -1.32
CA GLN A 78 -18.61 0.36 0.11
C GLN A 78 -17.96 -0.74 0.93
N ARG A 79 -18.16 -2.01 0.54
CA ARG A 79 -17.52 -3.13 1.22
C ARG A 79 -16.00 -3.09 1.08
N TYR A 80 -15.48 -2.61 -0.05
CA TYR A 80 -14.04 -2.40 -0.23
C TYR A 80 -13.49 -1.38 0.77
N GLU A 81 -14.10 -0.20 0.88
CA GLU A 81 -13.73 0.82 1.86
C GLU A 81 -13.69 0.25 3.28
N GLU A 82 -14.78 -0.38 3.72
CA GLU A 82 -14.87 -0.98 5.05
C GLU A 82 -13.77 -2.02 5.28
N THR A 83 -13.49 -2.84 4.27
CA THR A 83 -12.47 -3.89 4.34
C THR A 83 -11.07 -3.29 4.43
N VAL A 84 -10.77 -2.23 3.67
CA VAL A 84 -9.50 -1.51 3.74
C VAL A 84 -9.28 -0.96 5.14
N ARG A 85 -10.24 -0.24 5.71
CA ARG A 85 -10.12 0.34 7.07
C ARG A 85 -9.93 -0.74 8.13
N LYS A 86 -10.76 -1.78 8.10
CA LYS A 86 -10.67 -2.91 9.04
C LYS A 86 -9.29 -3.58 8.95
N THR A 87 -8.78 -3.79 7.73
CA THR A 87 -7.47 -4.42 7.51
C THR A 87 -6.32 -3.52 7.97
N THR A 88 -6.37 -2.21 7.69
CA THR A 88 -5.38 -1.25 8.20
C THR A 88 -5.29 -1.28 9.73
N ARG A 89 -6.43 -1.26 10.42
CA ARG A 89 -6.48 -1.38 11.89
C ARG A 89 -5.99 -2.73 12.39
N TYR A 90 -6.35 -3.82 11.71
CA TYR A 90 -5.88 -5.15 12.02
C TYR A 90 -4.36 -5.27 11.93
N LEU A 91 -3.76 -4.76 10.84
CA LEU A 91 -2.31 -4.73 10.67
C LEU A 91 -1.64 -3.85 11.72
N ASP A 92 -2.20 -2.68 12.04
CA ASP A 92 -1.65 -1.86 13.13
C ASP A 92 -1.67 -2.59 14.48
N ASN A 93 -2.74 -3.34 14.78
CA ASN A 93 -2.79 -4.17 15.99
C ASN A 93 -1.73 -5.28 16.01
N ILE A 94 -1.43 -5.89 14.85
CA ILE A 94 -0.42 -6.96 14.76
C ILE A 94 0.94 -6.47 15.27
N ILE A 95 1.30 -5.21 15.02
CA ILE A 95 2.59 -4.65 15.49
C ILE A 95 2.72 -4.75 17.02
N ASP A 96 1.62 -4.60 17.75
CA ASP A 96 1.65 -4.63 19.21
C ASP A 96 1.66 -6.05 19.78
N VAL A 97 0.99 -6.99 19.11
CA VAL A 97 0.84 -8.38 19.59
C VAL A 97 1.89 -9.34 19.05
N ASN A 98 2.66 -8.92 18.03
CA ASN A 98 3.64 -9.79 17.40
C ASN A 98 4.79 -10.13 18.36
N LEU A 99 5.25 -11.38 18.30
CA LEU A 99 6.45 -11.84 19.01
C LEU A 99 7.63 -11.76 18.05
N TYR A 100 8.41 -10.69 18.18
CA TYR A 100 9.58 -10.47 17.33
C TYR A 100 10.76 -11.34 17.77
N PRO A 101 11.54 -11.90 16.83
CA PRO A 101 12.58 -12.87 17.15
C PRO A 101 13.80 -12.25 17.84
N ILE A 102 14.04 -10.95 17.64
CA ILE A 102 15.12 -10.20 18.31
C ILE A 102 14.63 -8.80 18.72
N PRO A 103 15.17 -8.22 19.83
CA PRO A 103 14.72 -6.94 20.37
C PRO A 103 14.83 -5.75 19.41
N GLU A 104 15.83 -5.77 18.51
CA GLU A 104 16.05 -4.74 17.51
C GLU A 104 14.87 -4.64 16.55
N ILE A 105 14.28 -5.78 16.18
CA ILE A 105 13.12 -5.82 15.29
C ILE A 105 11.88 -5.31 16.00
N ASP A 106 11.67 -5.69 17.27
CA ASP A 106 10.56 -5.18 18.09
C ASP A 106 10.59 -3.65 18.16
N LYS A 107 11.76 -3.11 18.54
CA LYS A 107 11.98 -1.67 18.64
C LYS A 107 11.76 -0.98 17.30
N ALA A 108 12.43 -1.44 16.24
CA ALA A 108 12.36 -0.78 14.93
C ALA A 108 10.94 -0.79 14.35
N SER A 109 10.19 -1.87 14.57
CA SER A 109 8.82 -2.04 14.09
C SER A 109 7.83 -1.16 14.85
N LYS A 110 7.94 -1.07 16.18
CA LYS A 110 7.10 -0.17 17.01
C LYS A 110 7.42 1.31 16.82
N GLU A 111 8.66 1.65 16.48
CA GLU A 111 9.07 3.03 16.19
C GLU A 111 8.42 3.60 14.92
N SER A 112 8.42 2.82 13.83
CA SER A 112 7.91 3.26 12.52
C SER A 112 6.47 2.88 12.26
N ARG A 113 5.97 1.82 12.93
CA ARG A 113 4.65 1.22 12.76
C ARG A 113 4.23 1.03 11.30
N ARG A 114 5.18 0.68 10.43
CA ARG A 114 4.91 0.47 9.00
C ARG A 114 4.08 -0.81 8.81
N ILE A 115 3.04 -0.70 8.00
CA ILE A 115 2.23 -1.81 7.53
C ILE A 115 2.34 -1.92 6.01
N GLY A 116 2.14 -3.13 5.48
CA GLY A 116 2.00 -3.38 4.05
C GLY A 116 0.59 -3.90 3.75
N LEU A 117 -0.28 -3.03 3.25
CA LEU A 117 -1.61 -3.43 2.80
C LEU A 117 -1.62 -3.56 1.28
N GLY A 118 -1.82 -4.78 0.79
CA GLY A 118 -1.94 -5.10 -0.63
C GLY A 118 -3.29 -5.69 -1.00
N VAL A 119 -3.37 -6.17 -2.24
CA VAL A 119 -4.56 -6.81 -2.80
C VAL A 119 -4.18 -8.09 -3.55
N MET A 120 -5.13 -9.00 -3.68
CA MET A 120 -5.05 -10.19 -4.52
C MET A 120 -6.36 -10.39 -5.28
N GLY A 121 -6.36 -11.28 -6.27
CA GLY A 121 -7.57 -11.57 -7.07
C GLY A 121 -7.94 -10.47 -8.07
N VAL A 122 -6.98 -9.66 -8.51
CA VAL A 122 -7.21 -8.61 -9.53
C VAL A 122 -7.71 -9.23 -10.84
N ALA A 123 -7.07 -10.30 -11.31
CA ALA A 123 -7.48 -10.99 -12.54
C ALA A 123 -8.90 -11.58 -12.44
N ASP A 124 -9.21 -12.24 -11.32
CA ASP A 124 -10.55 -12.80 -11.07
C ASP A 124 -11.62 -11.71 -10.98
N LEU A 125 -11.30 -10.58 -10.35
CA LEU A 125 -12.20 -9.43 -10.31
C LEU A 125 -12.48 -8.92 -11.72
N LEU A 126 -11.44 -8.64 -12.51
CA LEU A 126 -11.60 -8.15 -13.87
C LEU A 126 -12.38 -9.14 -14.75
N TYR A 127 -12.14 -10.44 -14.57
CA TYR A 127 -12.92 -11.49 -15.23
C TYR A 127 -14.41 -11.41 -14.86
N LYS A 128 -14.75 -11.31 -13.57
CA LYS A 128 -16.16 -11.19 -13.11
C LYS A 128 -16.84 -9.94 -13.65
N LEU A 129 -16.12 -8.82 -13.73
CA LEU A 129 -16.61 -7.57 -14.29
C LEU A 129 -16.60 -7.55 -15.83
N ARG A 130 -16.07 -8.60 -16.47
CA ARG A 130 -15.91 -8.71 -17.93
C ARG A 130 -15.04 -7.59 -18.53
N ILE A 131 -14.04 -7.13 -17.77
CA ILE A 131 -13.10 -6.10 -18.19
C ILE A 131 -11.79 -6.77 -18.63
N PRO A 132 -11.34 -6.60 -19.88
CA PRO A 132 -10.05 -7.16 -20.30
C PRO A 132 -8.88 -6.51 -19.54
N TYR A 133 -7.95 -7.32 -19.03
CA TYR A 133 -6.84 -6.83 -18.21
C TYR A 133 -5.98 -5.78 -18.93
N ASN A 134 -5.70 -6.01 -20.22
CA ASN A 134 -4.87 -5.15 -21.07
C ASN A 134 -5.67 -4.03 -21.78
N SER A 135 -6.85 -3.68 -21.28
CA SER A 135 -7.67 -2.59 -21.84
C SER A 135 -7.44 -1.28 -21.08
N LYS A 136 -7.77 -0.15 -21.72
CA LYS A 136 -7.80 1.15 -21.05
C LYS A 136 -8.74 1.15 -19.84
N GLU A 137 -9.88 0.49 -19.96
CA GLU A 137 -10.84 0.32 -18.86
C GLU A 137 -10.24 -0.46 -17.68
N GLY A 138 -9.56 -1.58 -17.96
CA GLY A 138 -8.87 -2.37 -16.94
C GLY A 138 -7.77 -1.60 -16.23
N TYR A 139 -7.02 -0.77 -16.96
CA TYR A 139 -6.02 0.14 -16.40
C TYR A 139 -6.66 1.21 -15.49
N ASP A 140 -7.67 1.92 -15.99
CA ASP A 140 -8.35 2.99 -15.24
C ASP A 140 -9.03 2.44 -13.97
N PHE A 141 -9.59 1.23 -14.04
CA PHE A 141 -10.21 0.56 -12.91
C PHE A 141 -9.17 0.17 -11.83
N GLN A 142 -8.04 -0.41 -12.23
CA GLN A 142 -6.94 -0.73 -11.30
C GLN A 142 -6.33 0.53 -10.68
N LEU A 143 -6.22 1.63 -11.44
CA LEU A 143 -5.80 2.92 -10.91
C LEU A 143 -6.73 3.39 -9.79
N LYS A 144 -8.05 3.33 -10.02
CA LYS A 144 -9.06 3.69 -9.03
C LYS A 144 -9.00 2.79 -7.78
N LEU A 145 -8.76 1.49 -7.95
CA LEU A 145 -8.59 0.56 -6.83
C LEU A 145 -7.38 0.92 -5.95
N ALA A 146 -6.23 1.21 -6.57
CA ALA A 146 -5.00 1.57 -5.87
C ALA A 146 -5.14 2.93 -5.17
N GLU A 147 -5.81 3.88 -5.81
CA GLU A 147 -6.10 5.20 -5.24
C GLU A 147 -6.98 5.08 -3.99
N ALA A 148 -8.07 4.31 -4.06
CA ALA A 148 -8.98 4.09 -2.95
C ALA A 148 -8.31 3.31 -1.80
N LEU A 149 -7.50 2.28 -2.11
CA LEU A 149 -6.71 1.55 -1.11
C LEU A 149 -5.84 2.49 -0.30
N THR A 150 -5.12 3.36 -1.00
CA THR A 150 -4.17 4.30 -0.39
C THR A 150 -4.91 5.34 0.44
N TYR A 151 -5.97 5.94 -0.11
CA TYR A 151 -6.76 6.95 0.59
C TYR A 151 -7.36 6.43 1.89
N TYR A 152 -8.14 5.33 1.84
CA TYR A 152 -8.84 4.82 3.01
C TYR A 152 -7.88 4.27 4.06
N SER A 153 -6.76 3.66 3.63
CA SER A 153 -5.72 3.20 4.56
C SER A 153 -5.04 4.36 5.27
N MET A 154 -4.67 5.44 4.56
CA MET A 154 -4.05 6.60 5.19
C MET A 154 -5.02 7.35 6.09
N GLU A 155 -6.28 7.49 5.70
CA GLU A 155 -7.30 8.14 6.52
C GLU A 155 -7.58 7.34 7.81
N GLU A 156 -7.66 6.01 7.71
CA GLU A 156 -7.76 5.15 8.89
C GLU A 156 -6.51 5.27 9.78
N SER A 157 -5.30 5.36 9.20
CA SER A 157 -4.07 5.61 9.96
C SER A 157 -4.11 6.94 10.71
N VAL A 158 -4.67 7.99 10.12
CA VAL A 158 -4.90 9.28 10.81
C VAL A 158 -5.91 9.12 11.95
N ALA A 159 -7.00 8.36 11.74
CA ALA A 159 -7.98 8.08 12.80
C ALA A 159 -7.37 7.25 13.96
N LEU A 160 -6.50 6.29 13.65
CA LEU A 160 -5.71 5.55 14.64
C LEU A 160 -4.78 6.49 15.41
N ALA A 161 -4.07 7.41 14.73
CA ALA A 161 -3.21 8.38 15.40
C ALA A 161 -3.97 9.32 16.35
N LYS A 162 -5.21 9.68 16.01
CA LYS A 162 -6.09 10.49 16.91
C LYS A 162 -6.50 9.72 18.17
N SER A 163 -6.71 8.41 18.07
CA SER A 163 -7.20 7.58 19.18
C SER A 163 -6.10 6.93 20.01
N ARG A 164 -4.98 6.57 19.41
CA ARG A 164 -3.85 5.84 20.03
C ARG A 164 -2.59 6.70 20.21
N GLY A 165 -2.58 7.89 19.62
CA GLY A 165 -1.38 8.69 19.48
C GLY A 165 -0.60 8.35 18.20
N LYS A 166 0.20 9.31 17.76
CA LYS A 166 1.12 9.15 16.62
C LYS A 166 2.29 8.23 16.98
N PHE A 167 2.76 7.45 16.01
CA PHE A 167 3.95 6.62 16.16
C PHE A 167 5.22 7.47 16.41
N VAL A 168 6.23 6.87 17.02
CA VAL A 168 7.44 7.55 17.54
C VAL A 168 8.11 8.40 16.47
N LEU A 169 8.33 7.84 15.28
CA LEU A 169 9.05 8.54 14.20
C LEU A 169 8.21 9.61 13.47
N CYS A 170 6.90 9.70 13.73
CA CYS A 170 5.98 10.58 13.00
C CYS A 170 6.42 12.05 13.03
N SER A 171 6.90 12.54 14.17
CA SER A 171 7.31 13.95 14.34
C SER A 171 8.59 14.31 13.58
N ASN A 172 9.42 13.31 13.25
CA ASN A 172 10.72 13.50 12.59
C ASN A 172 10.69 13.15 11.09
N LEU A 173 9.52 12.84 10.54
CA LEU A 173 9.37 12.59 9.11
C LEU A 173 9.66 13.84 8.30
N ASN A 174 9.95 13.64 7.01
CA ASN A 174 9.92 14.73 6.06
C ASN A 174 8.46 15.15 5.81
N THR A 175 7.98 16.09 6.62
CA THR A 175 6.58 16.55 6.63
C THR A 175 6.16 17.20 5.30
N GLN A 176 7.09 17.83 4.57
CA GLN A 176 6.81 18.40 3.26
C GLN A 176 6.52 17.28 2.24
N LYS A 177 7.38 16.25 2.17
CA LYS A 177 7.14 15.08 1.29
C LYS A 177 5.87 14.32 1.69
N ALA A 178 5.67 14.08 2.99
CA ALA A 178 4.47 13.40 3.48
C ALA A 178 3.20 14.17 3.14
N ARG A 179 3.22 15.50 3.27
CA ARG A 179 2.09 16.37 2.92
C ARG A 179 1.81 16.37 1.43
N TYR A 180 2.82 16.45 0.57
CA TYR A 180 2.62 16.38 -0.89
C TYR A 180 1.99 15.05 -1.31
N LEU A 181 2.50 13.93 -0.80
CA LEU A 181 1.95 12.61 -1.10
C LEU A 181 0.47 12.52 -0.70
N PHE A 182 0.14 12.96 0.53
CA PHE A 182 -1.23 12.93 1.01
C PHE A 182 -2.14 13.91 0.25
N GLN A 183 -1.70 15.13 -0.02
CA GLN A 183 -2.50 16.12 -0.76
C GLN A 183 -2.77 15.69 -2.20
N ASP A 184 -1.82 15.03 -2.85
CA ASP A 184 -2.00 14.52 -4.22
C ASP A 184 -3.06 13.41 -4.25
N ILE A 185 -2.99 12.47 -3.31
CA ILE A 185 -4.01 11.42 -3.13
C ILE A 185 -5.39 12.03 -2.85
N MET A 186 -5.48 13.03 -1.96
CA MET A 186 -6.76 13.69 -1.63
C MET A 186 -7.33 14.48 -2.82
N LYS A 187 -6.49 15.13 -3.63
CA LYS A 187 -6.92 15.89 -4.81
C LYS A 187 -7.44 14.99 -5.92
N ASN A 188 -6.75 13.87 -6.16
CA ASN A 188 -7.18 12.90 -7.17
C ASN A 188 -8.52 12.25 -6.78
N GLN A 189 -8.72 11.96 -5.48
CA GLN A 189 -9.97 11.34 -5.02
C GLN A 189 -11.19 12.26 -5.21
N LYS A 190 -11.03 13.55 -4.87
CA LYS A 190 -12.10 14.55 -5.09
C LYS A 190 -12.45 14.75 -6.57
N LYS A 191 -11.49 14.55 -7.47
CA LYS A 191 -11.69 14.68 -8.91
C LYS A 191 -12.35 13.44 -9.52
N ASN A 192 -12.02 12.25 -9.02
CA ASN A 192 -12.42 10.97 -9.60
C ASN A 192 -13.65 10.32 -8.94
N ASN A 193 -14.13 10.86 -7.81
CA ASN A 193 -15.31 10.35 -7.11
C ASN A 193 -16.22 11.49 -6.58
N PRO A 194 -17.01 12.16 -7.44
CA PRO A 194 -17.84 13.30 -7.05
C PRO A 194 -18.96 12.95 -6.06
N MET A 195 -19.33 11.68 -5.91
CA MET A 195 -20.35 11.22 -4.94
C MET A 195 -19.94 11.38 -3.47
N ILE A 196 -18.63 11.47 -3.18
CA ILE A 196 -18.12 11.70 -1.81
C ILE A 196 -18.00 13.21 -1.51
N GLY A 197 -17.88 14.05 -2.53
CA GLY A 197 -17.88 15.51 -2.37
C GLY A 197 -19.19 16.12 -1.85
N MET A 198 -20.26 15.32 -1.76
CA MET A 198 -21.53 15.70 -1.15
C MET A 198 -21.62 15.40 0.36
N LEU A 199 -20.63 14.72 0.95
CA LEU A 199 -20.64 14.27 2.35
C LEU A 199 -19.59 14.98 3.25
N LEU A 200 -18.91 16.01 2.73
CA LEU A 200 -18.04 16.94 3.47
C LEU A 200 -18.48 18.38 3.21
#